data_AF-A0A2E4ZY89-F1
#
_entry.id   AF-A0A2E4ZY89-F1
#
_cell.length_a   1.000
_cell.length_b   1.000
_cell.length_c   1.000
_cell.angle_alpha   90.00
_cell.angle_beta   90.00
_cell.angle_gamma   90.00
#
_symmetry.space_group_name_H-M   'P 1'
#
loop_
_entity.id
_entity.type
_entity.pdbx_description
1 polymer ?
#
loop_
_entity_poly.entity_id
_entity_poly.type
_entity_poly.pdbx_seq_one_letter_code
_entity_poly.pdbx_strand_id
1 'polypeptide(L)'
;MKGTDDMEPSTQRRYDIDALRVIALALLIIYHIFVAYQPFASAIQFIQYDQLLTEYWFVAELFNIWRIPVLFLISGIAVGFILRRRTVKEVLADRMMRLVPPLVFGSLVFCPAYVALQAVYLGKAPTFEPTPGHLWFVWNLVTYAILLRPLILYLKRRPDNFMVRVLRATFPFGLLIVLPLPLMLETVLSEPWEFAFFPVRFWYGLLCYAVGFLLVSVGDKFWSSLTQVCHIALPLALLLYLGRLGYLDWEALQANHWITAFESGMWMLAFLGYGALFLNRPTKVFGYLNKAVFPIYVIHMVVQQGVALVIFPWGLAPSVTFFLHVAFSLALCCLLYEFVIRRARWLYPVMGLKAAKAAIAEASPSKKLSRLGRGLTLFVLSPLVVVAQLGFLLAIAAGHFVGEMNPNSDPSDSLWSAAKNNDVRNLAKFLEKEKAPLDQLEPSIKLSALHLAALNGSTEAVEALIEAGAEVNLRTEDQSTALSHAALMGHSEVVALLLKGQAEVNPVNVYQSTPLDNTYAPWEIVLHVSGLLKLKVQREKWEKGRVEARKLLLQKGGKHRRELP
;
A
#
# COMPACT_ATOMS: atom_id res chain seq x y z
N MET A 1 -45.54 33.69 -18.86
CA MET A 1 -45.05 32.29 -19.02
C MET A 1 -44.00 32.04 -17.95
N LYS A 2 -44.36 31.34 -16.87
CA LYS A 2 -43.40 30.79 -15.90
C LYS A 2 -42.82 29.53 -16.54
N GLY A 3 -41.58 29.60 -17.02
CA GLY A 3 -40.81 28.42 -17.40
C GLY A 3 -40.35 27.72 -16.13
N THR A 4 -41.12 26.73 -15.68
CA THR A 4 -40.62 25.69 -14.78
C THR A 4 -39.63 24.87 -15.58
N ASP A 5 -38.35 25.21 -15.43
CA ASP A 5 -37.25 24.33 -15.83
C ASP A 5 -37.32 23.13 -14.88
N ASP A 6 -38.13 22.14 -15.26
CA ASP A 6 -38.24 20.85 -14.59
C ASP A 6 -36.87 20.17 -14.71
N MET A 7 -36.00 20.49 -13.76
CA MET A 7 -34.65 19.96 -13.61
C MET A 7 -34.70 18.49 -13.18
N GLU A 8 -35.20 17.61 -14.07
CA GLU A 8 -34.87 16.19 -13.96
C GLU A 8 -33.35 16.05 -14.14
N PRO A 9 -32.62 15.52 -13.14
CA PRO A 9 -31.18 15.36 -13.26
C PRO A 9 -30.84 14.48 -14.46
N SER A 10 -29.97 14.95 -15.36
CA SER A 10 -29.61 14.23 -16.60
C SER A 10 -29.43 12.72 -16.35
N THR A 11 -30.27 11.90 -16.99
CA THR A 11 -30.21 10.45 -16.84
C THR A 11 -29.05 9.84 -17.63
N GLN A 12 -28.33 10.65 -18.41
CA GLN A 12 -27.29 10.21 -19.34
C GLN A 12 -26.13 9.48 -18.64
N ARG A 13 -25.64 8.40 -19.26
CA ARG A 13 -24.48 7.66 -18.76
C ARG A 13 -23.25 8.56 -18.80
N ARG A 14 -22.53 8.62 -17.68
CA ARG A 14 -21.29 9.38 -17.51
C ARG A 14 -20.07 8.48 -17.73
N TYR A 15 -19.40 8.66 -18.87
CA TYR A 15 -18.24 7.84 -19.26
C TYR A 15 -16.95 8.26 -18.54
N ASP A 16 -16.87 9.53 -18.17
CA ASP A 16 -15.79 10.09 -17.37
C ASP A 16 -15.66 9.42 -16.00
N ILE A 17 -16.77 9.12 -15.32
CA ILE A 17 -16.72 8.42 -14.02
C ILE A 17 -16.18 6.99 -14.14
N ASP A 18 -16.52 6.28 -15.22
CA ASP A 18 -15.95 4.98 -15.53
C ASP A 18 -14.43 5.10 -15.81
N ALA A 19 -14.02 6.09 -16.62
CA ALA A 19 -12.63 6.33 -17.00
C ALA A 19 -11.75 6.76 -15.81
N LEU A 20 -12.23 7.71 -14.99
CA LEU A 20 -11.50 8.20 -13.82
C LEU A 20 -11.26 7.10 -12.79
N ARG A 21 -12.21 6.17 -12.61
CA ARG A 21 -11.99 4.99 -11.76
C ARG A 21 -10.87 4.10 -12.30
N VAL A 22 -10.85 3.87 -13.61
CA VAL A 22 -9.80 3.09 -14.27
C VAL A 22 -8.44 3.75 -14.05
N ILE A 23 -8.34 5.06 -14.27
CA ILE A 23 -7.10 5.83 -14.09
C ILE A 23 -6.66 5.80 -12.63
N ALA A 24 -7.55 6.07 -11.68
CA ALA A 24 -7.20 6.09 -10.25
C ALA A 24 -6.73 4.72 -9.74
N LEU A 25 -7.35 3.61 -10.19
CA LEU A 25 -6.88 2.26 -9.86
C LEU A 25 -5.53 1.94 -10.54
N ALA A 26 -5.31 2.38 -11.78
CA ALA A 26 -4.03 2.21 -12.44
C ALA A 26 -2.90 2.97 -11.72
N LEU A 27 -3.16 4.21 -11.28
CA LEU A 27 -2.24 4.99 -10.45
C LEU A 27 -1.92 4.29 -9.14
N LEU A 28 -2.92 3.66 -8.50
CA LEU A 28 -2.72 2.87 -7.28
C LEU A 28 -1.79 1.66 -7.53
N ILE A 29 -2.01 0.93 -8.63
CA ILE A 29 -1.19 -0.23 -9.02
C ILE A 29 0.26 0.22 -9.27
N ILE A 30 0.47 1.32 -10.00
CA ILE A 30 1.81 1.87 -10.26
C ILE A 30 2.47 2.34 -8.97
N TYR A 31 1.71 2.97 -8.07
CA TYR A 31 2.20 3.38 -6.76
C TYR A 31 2.70 2.18 -5.94
N HIS A 32 1.98 1.05 -5.92
CA HIS A 32 2.44 -0.17 -5.24
C HIS A 32 3.74 -0.72 -5.81
N ILE A 33 3.95 -0.63 -7.13
CA ILE A 33 5.24 -1.00 -7.74
C ILE A 33 6.34 -0.08 -7.23
N PHE A 34 6.07 1.22 -7.21
CA PHE A 34 7.05 2.20 -6.75
C PHE A 34 7.42 2.03 -5.26
N VAL A 35 6.47 1.56 -4.44
CA VAL A 35 6.72 1.18 -3.03
C VAL A 35 7.79 0.10 -2.91
N ALA A 36 7.87 -0.87 -3.83
CA ALA A 36 8.90 -1.92 -3.80
C ALA A 36 10.34 -1.39 -3.90
N TYR A 37 10.53 -0.14 -4.34
CA TYR A 37 11.82 0.54 -4.47
C TYR A 37 12.12 1.48 -3.29
N GLN A 38 11.37 1.37 -2.20
CA GLN A 38 11.51 2.21 -1.00
C GLN A 38 12.07 1.41 0.18
N PRO A 39 12.78 2.07 1.12
CA PRO A 39 13.46 1.37 2.22
C PRO A 39 12.52 0.69 3.20
N PHE A 40 11.24 1.10 3.25
CA PHE A 40 10.23 0.52 4.13
C PHE A 40 9.40 -0.58 3.46
N ALA A 41 9.67 -0.93 2.19
CA ALA A 41 8.87 -1.88 1.41
C ALA A 41 8.72 -3.23 2.13
N SER A 42 9.83 -3.77 2.64
CA SER A 42 9.85 -5.05 3.33
C SER A 42 8.94 -5.06 4.58
N ALA A 43 8.91 -3.96 5.33
CA ALA A 43 8.12 -3.81 6.55
C ALA A 43 6.60 -3.89 6.31
N ILE A 44 6.15 -3.54 5.11
CA ILE A 44 4.72 -3.57 4.71
C ILE A 44 4.41 -4.71 3.74
N GLN A 45 5.19 -5.79 3.81
CA GLN A 45 4.98 -7.05 3.07
C GLN A 45 5.22 -6.98 1.55
N PHE A 46 6.05 -6.03 1.08
CA PHE A 46 6.51 -5.98 -0.31
C PHE A 46 7.89 -6.64 -0.46
N ILE A 47 8.15 -7.29 -1.60
CA ILE A 47 9.53 -7.63 -1.98
C ILE A 47 10.24 -6.31 -2.26
N GLN A 48 11.33 -6.06 -1.57
CA GLN A 48 12.10 -4.83 -1.69
C GLN A 48 13.24 -5.02 -2.69
N TYR A 49 13.41 -4.05 -3.58
CA TYR A 49 14.57 -3.99 -4.46
C TYR A 49 15.78 -3.41 -3.73
N ASP A 50 16.96 -4.00 -3.93
CA ASP A 50 18.17 -3.61 -3.20
C ASP A 50 18.66 -2.20 -3.59
N GLN A 51 18.43 -1.76 -4.82
CA GLN A 51 18.80 -0.43 -5.29
C GLN A 51 17.59 0.52 -5.28
N LEU A 52 17.48 1.32 -4.22
CA LEU A 52 16.30 2.15 -3.95
C LEU A 52 16.11 3.33 -4.95
N LEU A 53 14.86 3.74 -5.17
CA LEU A 53 14.47 4.93 -5.96
C LEU A 53 13.91 6.05 -5.07
N THR A 54 14.62 6.39 -3.98
CA THR A 54 14.17 7.40 -3.01
C THR A 54 14.13 8.80 -3.60
N GLU A 55 15.02 9.13 -4.53
CA GLU A 55 15.09 10.46 -5.16
C GLU A 55 13.84 10.81 -5.97
N TYR A 56 13.09 9.81 -6.42
CA TYR A 56 11.86 9.99 -7.19
C TYR A 56 10.61 9.95 -6.29
N TRP A 57 10.76 9.86 -4.97
CA TRP A 57 9.62 9.75 -4.04
C TRP A 57 8.68 10.94 -4.09
N PHE A 58 9.18 12.14 -4.45
CA PHE A 58 8.33 13.31 -4.68
C PHE A 58 7.20 13.01 -5.70
N VAL A 59 7.47 12.22 -6.75
CA VAL A 59 6.45 11.81 -7.73
C VAL A 59 5.35 10.96 -7.07
N ALA A 60 5.71 10.10 -6.12
CA ALA A 60 4.75 9.32 -5.36
C ALA A 60 3.95 10.20 -4.38
N GLU A 61 4.60 11.18 -3.74
CA GLU A 61 3.96 12.14 -2.82
C GLU A 61 2.90 13.02 -3.49
N LEU A 62 3.06 13.30 -4.78
CA LEU A 62 2.08 13.99 -5.61
C LEU A 62 0.72 13.30 -5.58
N PHE A 63 0.70 11.97 -5.72
CA PHE A 63 -0.53 11.17 -5.73
C PHE A 63 -0.88 10.60 -4.36
N ASN A 64 0.05 10.63 -3.39
CA ASN A 64 -0.11 9.93 -2.12
C ASN A 64 -1.34 10.43 -1.33
N ILE A 65 -1.56 11.74 -1.31
CA ILE A 65 -2.56 12.35 -0.43
C ILE A 65 -4.01 12.23 -0.94
N TRP A 66 -4.21 11.85 -2.21
CA TRP A 66 -5.55 11.91 -2.85
C TRP A 66 -5.94 10.70 -3.71
N ARG A 67 -5.02 9.83 -4.14
CA ARG A 67 -5.34 8.69 -5.04
C ARG A 67 -6.36 7.69 -4.47
N ILE A 68 -6.35 7.45 -3.15
CA ILE A 68 -7.33 6.56 -2.48
C ILE A 68 -8.61 7.34 -2.12
N PRO A 69 -8.53 8.55 -1.52
CA PRO A 69 -9.69 9.43 -1.31
C PRO A 69 -10.58 9.60 -2.54
N VAL A 70 -9.98 9.81 -3.71
CA VAL A 70 -10.73 10.01 -4.95
C VAL A 70 -11.48 8.76 -5.40
N LEU A 71 -10.97 7.56 -5.10
CA LEU A 71 -11.68 6.31 -5.38
C LEU A 71 -12.95 6.17 -4.53
N PHE A 72 -12.90 6.56 -3.25
CA PHE A 72 -14.08 6.60 -2.38
C PHE A 72 -15.09 7.63 -2.88
N LEU A 73 -14.64 8.83 -3.22
CA LEU A 73 -15.44 9.91 -3.78
C LEU A 73 -16.16 9.48 -5.08
N ILE A 74 -15.41 8.92 -6.04
CA ILE A 74 -15.94 8.37 -7.30
C ILE A 74 -16.95 7.25 -7.04
N SER A 75 -16.72 6.40 -6.04
CA SER A 75 -17.65 5.33 -5.68
C SER A 75 -18.98 5.88 -5.14
N GLY A 76 -18.95 6.93 -4.32
CA GLY A 76 -20.12 7.67 -3.85
C GLY A 76 -20.92 8.30 -5.00
N ILE A 77 -20.21 8.99 -5.92
CA ILE A 77 -20.81 9.57 -7.14
C ILE A 77 -21.50 8.48 -7.98
N ALA A 78 -20.82 7.34 -8.18
CA ALA A 78 -21.37 6.24 -8.96
C ALA A 78 -22.62 5.61 -8.31
N VAL A 79 -22.68 5.52 -6.98
CA VAL A 79 -23.91 5.11 -6.28
C VAL A 79 -25.05 6.08 -6.53
N GLY A 80 -24.78 7.39 -6.51
CA GLY A 80 -25.75 8.42 -6.88
C GLY A 80 -26.41 8.20 -8.23
N PHE A 81 -25.63 7.95 -9.27
CA PHE A 81 -26.18 7.69 -10.61
C PHE A 81 -27.01 6.43 -10.69
N ILE A 82 -26.56 5.33 -10.08
CA ILE A 82 -27.30 4.06 -10.13
C ILE A 82 -28.64 4.19 -9.41
N LEU A 83 -28.69 4.95 -8.31
CA LEU A 83 -29.89 5.15 -7.51
C LEU A 83 -30.99 5.97 -8.18
N ARG A 84 -30.66 6.77 -9.21
CA ARG A 84 -31.66 7.46 -10.04
C ARG A 84 -32.59 6.49 -10.76
N ARG A 85 -32.13 5.27 -11.03
CA ARG A 85 -32.86 4.27 -11.85
C ARG A 85 -33.23 2.99 -11.09
N ARG A 86 -32.79 2.82 -9.84
CA ARG A 86 -32.91 1.57 -9.08
C ARG A 86 -33.24 1.81 -7.61
N THR A 87 -33.89 0.85 -6.97
CA THR A 87 -34.19 0.94 -5.52
C THR A 87 -32.90 0.84 -4.68
N VAL A 88 -32.90 1.39 -3.46
CA VAL A 88 -31.72 1.28 -2.58
C VAL A 88 -31.35 -0.18 -2.30
N LYS A 89 -32.35 -1.05 -2.16
CA LYS A 89 -32.17 -2.49 -1.98
C LYS A 89 -31.45 -3.12 -3.18
N GLU A 90 -31.88 -2.81 -4.40
CA GLU A 90 -31.22 -3.30 -5.62
C GLU A 90 -29.78 -2.83 -5.75
N VAL A 91 -29.51 -1.55 -5.47
CA VAL A 91 -28.15 -0.98 -5.58
C VAL A 91 -27.22 -1.60 -4.56
N LEU A 92 -27.65 -1.74 -3.31
CA LEU A 92 -26.86 -2.39 -2.27
C LEU A 92 -26.64 -3.86 -2.58
N ALA A 93 -27.66 -4.61 -2.99
CA ALA A 93 -27.52 -6.01 -3.37
C ALA A 93 -26.53 -6.19 -4.53
N ASP A 94 -26.63 -5.36 -5.58
CA ASP A 94 -25.71 -5.40 -6.72
C ASP A 94 -24.26 -5.08 -6.30
N ARG A 95 -24.08 -4.13 -5.38
CA ARG A 95 -22.78 -3.80 -4.80
C ARG A 95 -22.21 -4.94 -3.95
N MET A 96 -23.02 -5.53 -3.07
CA MET A 96 -22.58 -6.65 -2.22
C MET A 96 -22.14 -7.82 -3.08
N MET A 97 -22.94 -8.21 -4.07
CA MET A 97 -22.60 -9.32 -4.99
C MET A 97 -21.35 -9.03 -5.83
N ARG A 98 -21.04 -7.76 -6.10
CA ARG A 98 -19.86 -7.37 -6.87
C ARG A 98 -18.59 -7.29 -6.03
N LEU A 99 -18.68 -6.92 -4.75
CA LEU A 99 -17.53 -6.59 -3.91
C LEU A 99 -17.22 -7.65 -2.85
N VAL A 100 -18.24 -8.28 -2.24
CA VAL A 100 -18.04 -9.22 -1.12
C VAL A 100 -17.41 -10.53 -1.56
N PRO A 101 -17.88 -11.24 -2.62
CA PRO A 101 -17.24 -12.49 -3.01
C PRO A 101 -15.76 -12.32 -3.40
N PRO A 102 -15.37 -11.28 -4.17
CA PRO A 102 -13.96 -11.00 -4.45
C PRO A 102 -13.13 -10.62 -3.25
N LEU A 103 -13.72 -9.87 -2.30
CA LEU A 103 -13.07 -9.55 -1.03
C LEU A 103 -12.78 -10.83 -0.25
N VAL A 104 -13.79 -11.66 0.02
CA VAL A 104 -13.62 -12.92 0.76
C VAL A 104 -12.64 -13.85 0.07
N PHE A 105 -12.83 -14.11 -1.23
CA PHE A 105 -11.94 -15.00 -1.99
C PHE A 105 -10.52 -14.45 -2.05
N GLY A 106 -10.36 -13.15 -2.33
CA GLY A 106 -9.06 -12.52 -2.39
C GLY A 106 -8.33 -12.51 -1.05
N SER A 107 -9.03 -12.27 0.06
CA SER A 107 -8.46 -12.32 1.41
C SER A 107 -8.03 -13.72 1.85
N LEU A 108 -8.67 -14.75 1.30
CA LEU A 108 -8.33 -16.14 1.58
C LEU A 108 -7.24 -16.66 0.63
N VAL A 109 -7.16 -16.16 -0.60
CA VAL A 109 -6.29 -16.75 -1.64
C VAL A 109 -5.18 -15.81 -2.05
N PHE A 110 -5.51 -14.62 -2.54
CA PHE A 110 -4.52 -13.72 -3.13
C PHE A 110 -3.70 -12.96 -2.10
N CYS A 111 -4.32 -12.51 -1.00
CA CYS A 111 -3.60 -11.77 0.03
C CYS A 111 -2.55 -12.63 0.75
N PRO A 112 -2.88 -13.84 1.24
CA PRO A 112 -1.87 -14.72 1.83
C PRO A 112 -0.82 -15.16 0.80
N ALA A 113 -1.20 -15.34 -0.47
CA ALA A 113 -0.25 -15.74 -1.51
C ALA A 113 0.86 -14.71 -1.75
N TYR A 114 0.54 -13.40 -1.81
CA TYR A 114 1.58 -12.40 -2.04
C TYR A 114 2.51 -12.24 -0.83
N VAL A 115 2.01 -12.46 0.39
CA VAL A 115 2.81 -12.49 1.62
C VAL A 115 3.72 -13.72 1.62
N ALA A 116 3.21 -14.88 1.22
CA ALA A 116 4.00 -16.09 1.07
C ALA A 116 5.13 -15.92 0.03
N LEU A 117 4.88 -15.25 -1.10
CA LEU A 117 5.92 -14.93 -2.08
C LEU A 117 7.04 -14.06 -1.49
N GLN A 118 6.69 -13.08 -0.65
CA GLN A 118 7.68 -12.28 0.07
C GLN A 118 8.47 -13.13 1.08
N ALA A 119 7.81 -14.00 1.85
CA ALA A 119 8.48 -14.89 2.79
C ALA A 119 9.50 -15.80 2.08
N VAL A 120 9.11 -16.37 0.93
CA VAL A 120 10.01 -17.18 0.08
C VAL A 120 11.20 -16.36 -0.40
N TYR A 121 10.98 -15.11 -0.86
CA TYR A 121 12.09 -14.22 -1.25
C TYR A 121 13.07 -13.95 -0.11
N LEU A 122 12.57 -13.82 1.12
CA LEU A 122 13.37 -13.59 2.31
C LEU A 122 14.00 -14.86 2.91
N GLY A 123 13.82 -16.03 2.27
CA GLY A 123 14.28 -17.32 2.81
C GLY A 123 13.52 -17.77 4.06
N LYS A 124 12.36 -17.17 4.35
CA LYS A 124 11.51 -17.52 5.50
C LYS A 124 10.48 -18.57 5.11
N ALA A 125 10.06 -19.38 6.08
CA ALA A 125 8.95 -20.31 5.88
C ALA A 125 7.67 -19.51 5.55
N PRO A 126 6.95 -19.82 4.46
CA PRO A 126 5.73 -19.11 4.12
C PRO A 126 4.65 -19.39 5.16
N THR A 127 4.10 -18.34 5.75
CA THR A 127 2.92 -18.43 6.62
C THR A 127 1.67 -18.13 5.80
N PHE A 128 0.58 -18.82 6.15
CA PHE A 128 -0.71 -18.61 5.53
C PHE A 128 -1.69 -18.09 6.57
N GLU A 129 -1.93 -16.79 6.53
CA GLU A 129 -2.90 -16.12 7.41
C GLU A 129 -3.93 -15.37 6.56
N PRO A 130 -5.23 -15.74 6.65
CA PRO A 130 -6.31 -14.98 6.03
C PRO A 130 -6.27 -13.51 6.46
N THR A 131 -6.14 -12.61 5.49
CA THR A 131 -6.07 -11.17 5.75
C THR A 131 -6.70 -10.38 4.62
N PRO A 132 -7.38 -9.26 4.89
CA PRO A 132 -7.82 -8.36 3.84
C PRO A 132 -6.67 -7.81 3.00
N GLY A 133 -5.43 -7.78 3.51
CA GLY A 133 -4.25 -7.31 2.77
C GLY A 133 -4.52 -6.01 2.01
N HIS A 134 -4.11 -5.94 0.74
CA HIS A 134 -4.39 -4.80 -0.15
C HIS A 134 -5.87 -4.57 -0.48
N LEU A 135 -6.76 -5.52 -0.19
CA LEU A 135 -8.21 -5.44 -0.42
C LEU A 135 -8.98 -4.72 0.70
N TRP A 136 -8.31 -4.21 1.73
CA TRP A 136 -8.91 -3.40 2.80
C TRP A 136 -9.78 -2.24 2.24
N PHE A 137 -9.40 -1.66 1.11
CA PHE A 137 -10.17 -0.61 0.43
C PHE A 137 -11.56 -1.11 -0.01
N VAL A 138 -11.67 -2.36 -0.47
CA VAL A 138 -12.95 -2.98 -0.87
C VAL A 138 -13.83 -3.27 0.34
N TRP A 139 -13.23 -3.71 1.44
CA TRP A 139 -13.92 -3.87 2.73
C TRP A 139 -14.57 -2.54 3.17
N ASN A 140 -13.83 -1.45 3.07
CA ASN A 140 -14.34 -0.11 3.39
C ASN A 140 -15.48 0.31 2.45
N LEU A 141 -15.39 0.07 1.14
CA LEU A 141 -16.48 0.36 0.21
C LEU A 141 -17.79 -0.38 0.54
N VAL A 142 -17.69 -1.64 0.94
CA VAL A 142 -18.84 -2.45 1.38
C VAL A 142 -19.44 -1.84 2.64
N THR A 143 -18.60 -1.54 3.63
CA THR A 143 -19.02 -1.01 4.92
C THR A 143 -19.68 0.36 4.78
N TYR A 144 -19.10 1.27 3.99
CA TYR A 144 -19.65 2.61 3.76
C TYR A 144 -21.01 2.56 3.08
N ALA A 145 -21.20 1.65 2.11
CA ALA A 145 -22.49 1.47 1.46
C ALA A 145 -23.59 1.05 2.45
N ILE A 146 -23.24 0.25 3.47
CA ILE A 146 -24.15 -0.18 4.53
C ILE A 146 -24.41 0.97 5.51
N LEU A 147 -23.35 1.58 6.06
CA LEU A 147 -23.45 2.64 7.07
C LEU A 147 -24.19 3.88 6.57
N LEU A 148 -23.94 4.28 5.33
CA LEU A 148 -24.56 5.46 4.72
C LEU A 148 -25.96 5.18 4.14
N ARG A 149 -26.51 3.98 4.33
CA ARG A 149 -27.86 3.63 3.88
C ARG A 149 -28.93 4.64 4.34
N PRO A 150 -28.96 5.13 5.60
CA PRO A 150 -29.94 6.13 6.03
C PRO A 150 -29.81 7.44 5.27
N LEU A 151 -28.58 7.94 5.08
CA LEU A 151 -28.30 9.15 4.30
C LEU A 151 -28.72 8.97 2.84
N ILE A 152 -28.40 7.82 2.25
CA ILE A 152 -28.79 7.45 0.89
C ILE A 152 -30.31 7.46 0.71
N LEU A 153 -31.05 6.88 1.65
CA LEU A 153 -32.50 6.87 1.65
C LEU A 153 -33.09 8.28 1.83
N TYR A 154 -32.51 9.08 2.72
CA TYR A 154 -32.94 10.45 2.98
C TYR A 154 -32.82 11.33 1.73
N LEU A 155 -31.62 11.40 1.11
CA LEU A 155 -31.40 12.22 -0.08
C LEU A 155 -32.23 11.73 -1.27
N LYS A 156 -32.42 10.41 -1.40
CA LYS A 156 -33.27 9.85 -2.47
C LYS A 156 -34.75 10.22 -2.29
N ARG A 157 -35.28 10.19 -1.07
CA ARG A 157 -36.69 10.51 -0.78
C ARG A 157 -36.96 12.01 -0.83
N ARG A 158 -35.95 12.85 -0.60
CA ARG A 158 -36.05 14.31 -0.56
C ARG A 158 -34.97 14.93 -1.47
N PRO A 159 -35.16 14.92 -2.80
CA PRO A 159 -34.14 15.40 -3.73
C PRO A 159 -33.80 16.89 -3.56
N ASP A 160 -34.77 17.73 -3.19
CA ASP A 160 -34.57 19.16 -2.90
C ASP A 160 -34.53 19.47 -1.39
N ASN A 161 -33.80 18.66 -0.63
CA ASN A 161 -33.64 18.86 0.80
C ASN A 161 -32.76 20.09 1.14
N PHE A 162 -32.76 20.49 2.41
CA PHE A 162 -31.96 21.60 2.91
C PHE A 162 -30.47 21.51 2.53
N MET A 163 -29.84 20.34 2.66
CA MET A 163 -28.41 20.17 2.35
C MET A 163 -28.14 20.44 0.86
N VAL A 164 -28.95 19.87 -0.03
CA VAL A 164 -28.81 20.08 -1.48
C VAL A 164 -29.05 21.54 -1.86
N ARG A 165 -30.03 22.22 -1.25
CA ARG A 165 -30.30 23.64 -1.50
C ARG A 165 -29.14 24.54 -1.06
N VAL A 166 -28.57 24.29 0.13
CA VAL A 166 -27.40 25.01 0.63
C VAL A 166 -26.21 24.79 -0.32
N LEU A 167 -25.92 23.54 -0.68
CA LEU A 167 -24.84 23.23 -1.62
C LEU A 167 -25.04 23.95 -2.96
N ARG A 168 -26.23 23.86 -3.55
CA ARG A 168 -26.58 24.50 -4.82
C ARG A 168 -26.39 26.02 -4.78
N ALA A 169 -26.74 26.66 -3.66
CA ALA A 169 -26.59 28.11 -3.47
C ALA A 169 -25.13 28.56 -3.39
N THR A 170 -24.23 27.72 -2.89
CA THR A 170 -22.79 28.05 -2.79
C THR A 170 -22.03 27.85 -4.10
N PHE A 171 -22.59 27.13 -5.08
CA PHE A 171 -21.91 26.80 -6.33
C PHE A 171 -21.91 27.99 -7.32
N PRO A 172 -20.81 28.22 -8.08
CA PRO A 172 -19.74 27.26 -8.34
C PRO A 172 -18.59 27.27 -7.32
N PHE A 173 -18.20 28.44 -6.81
CA PHE A 173 -16.96 28.60 -6.01
C PHE A 173 -17.01 27.94 -4.64
N GLY A 174 -18.20 27.75 -4.06
CA GLY A 174 -18.39 26.98 -2.84
C GLY A 174 -17.87 25.55 -2.95
N LEU A 175 -17.77 24.97 -4.15
CA LEU A 175 -17.20 23.65 -4.36
C LEU A 175 -15.72 23.56 -3.93
N LEU A 176 -14.96 24.66 -4.01
CA LEU A 176 -13.57 24.75 -3.53
C LEU A 176 -13.46 24.60 -2.00
N ILE A 177 -14.56 24.81 -1.26
CA ILE A 177 -14.59 24.70 0.20
C ILE A 177 -15.37 23.45 0.63
N VAL A 178 -16.52 23.17 0.00
CA VAL A 178 -17.41 22.07 0.36
C VAL A 178 -16.72 20.71 0.29
N LEU A 179 -15.89 20.46 -0.73
CA LEU A 179 -15.23 19.16 -0.86
C LEU A 179 -14.07 19.01 0.13
N PRO A 180 -13.15 19.97 0.31
CA PRO A 180 -12.06 19.80 1.26
C PRO A 180 -12.46 19.99 2.72
N LEU A 181 -13.48 20.79 3.04
CA LEU A 181 -13.82 21.13 4.43
C LEU A 181 -14.07 19.90 5.33
N PRO A 182 -14.86 18.89 4.94
CA PRO A 182 -15.02 17.68 5.76
C PRO A 182 -13.70 16.93 5.97
N LEU A 183 -12.80 16.96 4.97
CA LEU A 183 -11.48 16.33 5.05
C LEU A 183 -10.59 17.08 6.03
N MET A 184 -10.61 18.41 5.98
CA MET A 184 -9.87 19.28 6.91
C MET A 184 -10.38 19.10 8.34
N LEU A 185 -11.70 19.08 8.54
CA LEU A 185 -12.29 18.85 9.86
C LEU A 185 -11.89 17.48 10.43
N GLU A 186 -11.87 16.43 9.59
CA GLU A 186 -11.39 15.12 10.01
C GLU A 186 -9.95 15.19 10.52
N THR A 187 -9.06 15.90 9.82
CA THR A 187 -7.66 16.04 10.25
C THR A 187 -7.48 16.84 11.54
N VAL A 188 -8.39 17.76 11.87
CA VAL A 188 -8.36 18.53 13.13
C VAL A 188 -8.86 17.69 14.30
N LEU A 189 -9.84 16.83 14.06
CA LEU A 189 -10.45 15.95 15.08
C LEU A 189 -9.60 14.70 15.38
N SER A 190 -8.48 14.57 14.68
CA SER A 190 -7.69 13.35 14.53
C SER A 190 -6.27 13.59 15.00
N GLU A 191 -5.68 12.68 15.80
CA GLU A 191 -4.28 12.88 16.22
C GLU A 191 -3.30 12.97 15.03
N PRO A 192 -2.25 13.81 15.11
CA PRO A 192 -1.54 14.34 13.94
C PRO A 192 -0.67 13.31 13.18
N TRP A 193 -0.15 12.26 13.82
CA TRP A 193 1.02 11.52 13.30
C TRP A 193 0.78 10.53 12.15
N GLU A 194 -0.43 10.39 11.62
CA GLU A 194 -0.80 9.28 10.72
C GLU A 194 -1.27 9.66 9.31
N PHE A 195 -1.37 10.95 8.97
CA PHE A 195 -2.03 11.37 7.71
C PHE A 195 -1.32 10.88 6.44
N ALA A 196 0.00 10.68 6.48
CA ALA A 196 0.82 10.39 5.29
C ALA A 196 1.24 8.92 5.12
N PHE A 197 1.22 8.09 6.18
CA PHE A 197 1.94 6.81 6.23
C PHE A 197 1.10 5.53 6.36
N PHE A 198 -0.22 5.58 6.57
CA PHE A 198 -1.04 4.37 6.77
C PHE A 198 -2.38 4.41 5.99
N PRO A 199 -3.05 3.26 5.72
CA PRO A 199 -4.23 3.19 4.86
C PRO A 199 -5.30 4.15 5.35
N VAL A 200 -5.87 4.91 4.41
CA VAL A 200 -6.90 5.94 4.66
C VAL A 200 -7.81 5.54 5.82
N ARG A 201 -7.81 6.37 6.86
CA ARG A 201 -8.66 6.23 8.03
C ARG A 201 -10.08 5.91 7.59
N PHE A 202 -10.69 4.93 8.24
CA PHE A 202 -12.07 4.50 7.97
C PHE A 202 -13.03 5.69 7.86
N TRP A 203 -12.88 6.68 8.75
CA TRP A 203 -13.69 7.90 8.76
C TRP A 203 -13.42 8.81 7.58
N TYR A 204 -12.16 9.00 7.20
CA TYR A 204 -11.78 9.79 6.04
C TYR A 204 -12.38 9.22 4.74
N GLY A 205 -12.27 7.90 4.53
CA GLY A 205 -12.87 7.24 3.37
C GLY A 205 -14.40 7.34 3.37
N LEU A 206 -15.04 7.19 4.55
CA LEU A 206 -16.48 7.34 4.72
C LEU A 206 -16.94 8.75 4.32
N LEU A 207 -16.21 9.79 4.75
CA LEU A 207 -16.47 11.18 4.41
C LEU A 207 -16.36 11.41 2.90
N CYS A 208 -15.26 10.98 2.26
CA CYS A 208 -15.12 11.09 0.81
C CYS A 208 -16.29 10.41 0.06
N TYR A 209 -16.68 9.21 0.49
CA TYR A 209 -17.81 8.49 -0.10
C TYR A 209 -19.13 9.25 0.06
N ALA A 210 -19.41 9.77 1.27
CA ALA A 210 -20.61 10.55 1.57
C ALA A 210 -20.67 11.87 0.78
N VAL A 211 -19.55 12.61 0.74
CA VAL A 211 -19.41 13.86 -0.03
C VAL A 211 -19.66 13.59 -1.51
N GLY A 212 -19.10 12.52 -2.08
CA GLY A 212 -19.33 12.17 -3.48
C GLY A 212 -20.81 11.95 -3.80
N PHE A 213 -21.53 11.29 -2.89
CA PHE A 213 -22.98 11.07 -3.03
C PHE A 213 -23.80 12.37 -2.84
N LEU A 214 -23.39 13.26 -1.93
CA LEU A 214 -24.01 14.59 -1.75
C LEU A 214 -23.81 15.48 -2.98
N LEU A 215 -22.59 15.55 -3.52
CA LEU A 215 -22.25 16.38 -4.67
C LEU A 215 -23.07 16.00 -5.92
N VAL A 216 -23.16 14.70 -6.23
CA VAL A 216 -23.94 14.23 -7.40
C VAL A 216 -25.45 14.41 -7.22
N SER A 217 -25.92 14.56 -5.97
CA SER A 217 -27.33 14.86 -5.67
C SER A 217 -27.72 16.30 -6.02
N VAL A 218 -26.76 17.20 -6.22
CA VAL A 218 -27.03 18.59 -6.66
C VAL A 218 -27.47 18.66 -8.14
N GLY A 219 -27.14 17.64 -8.95
CA GLY A 219 -27.54 17.57 -10.36
C GLY A 219 -26.58 18.30 -11.30
N ASP A 220 -27.08 18.84 -12.40
CA ASP A 220 -26.24 19.38 -13.48
C ASP A 220 -25.43 20.61 -13.07
N LYS A 221 -25.94 21.38 -12.08
CA LYS A 221 -25.20 22.50 -11.48
C LYS A 221 -23.87 22.05 -10.85
N PHE A 222 -23.78 20.84 -10.31
CA PHE A 222 -22.51 20.30 -9.82
C PHE A 222 -21.48 20.19 -10.94
N TRP A 223 -21.89 19.63 -12.08
CA TRP A 223 -20.99 19.40 -13.21
C TRP A 223 -20.54 20.69 -13.87
N SER A 224 -21.46 21.63 -14.11
CA SER A 224 -21.11 22.94 -14.66
C SER A 224 -20.16 23.70 -13.74
N SER A 225 -20.32 23.53 -12.43
CA SER A 225 -19.44 24.16 -11.43
C SER A 225 -18.08 23.50 -11.38
N LEU A 226 -18.04 22.17 -11.42
CA LEU A 226 -16.81 21.38 -11.41
C LEU A 226 -15.89 21.73 -12.59
N THR A 227 -16.45 21.90 -13.80
CA THR A 227 -15.68 22.30 -14.98
C THR A 227 -15.16 23.74 -14.92
N GLN A 228 -15.78 24.61 -14.12
CA GLN A 228 -15.29 25.97 -13.91
C GLN A 228 -14.17 25.99 -12.87
N VAL A 229 -14.38 25.33 -11.72
CA VAL A 229 -13.42 25.40 -10.60
C VAL A 229 -12.17 24.57 -10.83
N CYS A 230 -12.17 23.57 -11.72
CA CYS A 230 -10.99 22.74 -11.95
C CYS A 230 -9.78 23.52 -12.46
N HIS A 231 -10.02 24.61 -13.21
CA HIS A 231 -8.98 25.52 -13.69
C HIS A 231 -8.36 26.37 -12.57
N ILE A 232 -9.05 26.52 -11.44
CA ILE A 232 -8.54 27.17 -10.23
C ILE A 232 -7.89 26.13 -9.30
N ALA A 233 -8.54 24.97 -9.16
CA ALA A 233 -8.09 23.90 -8.27
C ALA A 233 -6.72 23.34 -8.67
N LEU A 234 -6.44 23.15 -9.97
CA LEU A 234 -5.16 22.58 -10.40
C LEU A 234 -3.95 23.51 -10.10
N PRO A 235 -3.95 24.80 -10.49
CA PRO A 235 -2.88 25.71 -10.09
C PRO A 235 -2.71 25.81 -8.57
N LEU A 236 -3.81 25.82 -7.82
CA LEU A 236 -3.76 25.87 -6.36
C LEU A 236 -3.16 24.58 -5.76
N ALA A 237 -3.55 23.42 -6.28
CA ALA A 237 -2.97 22.14 -5.87
C ALA A 237 -1.47 22.06 -6.19
N LEU A 238 -1.06 22.53 -7.37
CA LEU A 238 0.35 22.60 -7.78
C LEU A 238 1.15 23.56 -6.90
N LEU A 239 0.60 24.73 -6.58
CA LEU A 239 1.26 25.71 -5.70
C LEU A 239 1.43 25.15 -4.28
N LEU A 240 0.41 24.49 -3.73
CA LEU A 240 0.48 23.83 -2.44
C LEU A 240 1.49 22.66 -2.44
N TYR A 241 1.50 21.86 -3.50
CA TYR A 241 2.46 20.78 -3.68
C TYR A 241 3.90 21.29 -3.80
N LEU A 242 4.15 22.32 -4.62
CA LEU A 242 5.48 22.93 -4.74
C LEU A 242 5.91 23.60 -3.44
N GLY A 243 4.98 24.24 -2.71
CA GLY A 243 5.22 24.75 -1.37
C GLY A 243 5.59 23.64 -0.37
N ARG A 244 4.96 22.47 -0.50
CA ARG A 244 5.29 21.25 0.25
C ARG A 244 6.66 20.69 -0.13
N LEU A 245 7.13 20.86 -1.38
CA LEU A 245 8.45 20.42 -1.84
C LEU A 245 9.59 21.42 -1.56
N GLY A 246 9.34 22.74 -1.52
CA GLY A 246 10.40 23.74 -1.68
C GLY A 246 10.40 24.90 -0.68
N TYR A 247 10.73 24.68 0.60
CA TYR A 247 11.03 25.75 1.58
C TYR A 247 9.85 26.48 2.29
N LEU A 248 8.77 25.79 2.64
CA LEU A 248 8.00 26.19 3.83
C LEU A 248 8.38 25.24 4.95
N ASP A 249 8.84 25.81 6.08
CA ASP A 249 9.26 25.11 7.30
C ASP A 249 8.60 23.74 7.41
N TRP A 250 9.36 22.69 7.12
CA TRP A 250 8.88 21.33 6.85
C TRP A 250 8.03 20.78 8.01
N GLU A 251 8.33 21.23 9.23
CA GLU A 251 7.56 20.95 10.44
C GLU A 251 6.25 21.74 10.52
N ALA A 252 6.19 22.99 10.03
CA ALA A 252 4.98 23.80 10.04
C ALA A 252 3.92 23.31 9.03
N LEU A 253 4.31 22.82 7.85
CA LEU A 253 3.33 22.27 6.90
C LEU A 253 2.92 20.83 7.23
N GLN A 254 3.84 20.01 7.76
CA GLN A 254 3.48 18.67 8.26
C GLN A 254 2.68 18.73 9.57
N ALA A 255 2.90 19.71 10.46
CA ALA A 255 2.04 19.91 11.63
C ALA A 255 0.63 20.41 11.26
N ASN A 256 0.47 20.99 10.06
CA ASN A 256 -0.80 21.51 9.56
C ASN A 256 -1.50 20.52 8.62
N HIS A 257 -1.94 19.38 9.16
CA HIS A 257 -2.69 18.33 8.42
C HIS A 257 -3.90 18.86 7.65
N TRP A 258 -4.49 19.96 8.10
CA TRP A 258 -5.60 20.62 7.41
C TRP A 258 -5.20 21.22 6.05
N ILE A 259 -3.95 21.70 5.88
CA ILE A 259 -3.45 22.21 4.59
C ILE A 259 -3.28 21.04 3.62
N THR A 260 -2.73 19.91 4.07
CA THR A 260 -2.59 18.71 3.23
C THR A 260 -3.95 18.12 2.84
N ALA A 261 -4.93 18.16 3.74
CA ALA A 261 -6.31 17.79 3.43
C ALA A 261 -6.95 18.75 2.40
N PHE A 262 -6.66 20.05 2.51
CA PHE A 262 -7.09 21.04 1.53
C PHE A 262 -6.45 20.81 0.15
N GLU A 263 -5.13 20.59 0.10
CA GLU A 263 -4.37 20.21 -1.10
C GLU A 263 -4.97 18.96 -1.77
N SER A 264 -5.23 17.91 -0.98
CA SER A 264 -5.87 16.67 -1.44
C SER A 264 -7.24 16.95 -2.09
N GLY A 265 -8.04 17.81 -1.48
CA GLY A 265 -9.32 18.25 -2.04
C GLY A 265 -9.19 18.98 -3.38
N MET A 266 -8.17 19.83 -3.53
CA MET A 266 -7.89 20.52 -4.79
C MET A 266 -7.45 19.56 -5.90
N TRP A 267 -6.59 18.59 -5.59
CA TRP A 267 -6.23 17.52 -6.53
C TRP A 267 -7.45 16.72 -6.98
N MET A 268 -8.34 16.36 -6.05
CA MET A 268 -9.57 15.63 -6.39
C MET A 268 -10.52 16.44 -7.27
N LEU A 269 -10.69 17.74 -7.02
CA LEU A 269 -11.51 18.62 -7.86
C LEU A 269 -10.93 18.79 -9.25
N ALA A 270 -9.62 18.99 -9.36
CA ALA A 270 -8.92 19.04 -10.65
C ALA A 270 -9.10 17.73 -11.42
N PHE A 271 -8.85 16.58 -10.77
CA PHE A 271 -8.98 15.26 -11.37
C PHE A 271 -10.39 14.97 -11.89
N LEU A 272 -11.42 15.25 -11.08
CA LEU A 272 -12.81 15.09 -11.47
C LEU A 272 -13.22 16.05 -12.60
N GLY A 273 -12.83 17.33 -12.51
CA GLY A 273 -13.24 18.34 -13.48
C GLY A 273 -12.59 18.18 -14.85
N TYR A 274 -11.29 17.89 -14.91
CA TYR A 274 -10.64 17.57 -16.17
C TYR A 274 -11.14 16.24 -16.76
N GLY A 275 -11.52 15.28 -15.91
CA GLY A 275 -12.25 14.09 -16.37
C GLY A 275 -13.58 14.43 -17.03
N ALA A 276 -14.37 15.32 -16.43
CA ALA A 276 -15.63 15.78 -17.00
C ALA A 276 -15.46 16.52 -18.33
N LEU A 277 -14.40 17.32 -18.49
CA LEU A 277 -14.08 18.04 -19.71
C LEU A 277 -13.62 17.13 -20.86
N PHE A 278 -12.76 16.14 -20.58
CA PHE A 278 -12.04 15.40 -21.64
C PHE A 278 -12.41 13.93 -21.79
N LEU A 279 -12.97 13.31 -20.75
CA LEU A 279 -13.19 11.86 -20.69
C LEU A 279 -14.66 11.45 -20.81
N ASN A 280 -15.61 12.40 -20.82
CA ASN A 280 -17.05 12.09 -20.92
C ASN A 280 -17.49 11.74 -22.35
N ARG A 281 -16.84 10.75 -22.95
CA ARG A 281 -17.13 10.23 -24.29
C ARG A 281 -16.94 8.71 -24.33
N PRO A 282 -17.78 7.97 -25.08
CA PRO A 282 -17.61 6.53 -25.21
C PRO A 282 -16.32 6.20 -25.97
N THR A 283 -15.48 5.35 -25.39
CA THR A 283 -14.32 4.78 -26.10
C THR A 283 -14.28 3.27 -25.93
N LYS A 284 -13.79 2.55 -26.95
CA LYS A 284 -13.61 1.09 -26.87
C LYS A 284 -12.63 0.71 -25.76
N VAL A 285 -11.57 1.50 -25.59
CA VAL A 285 -10.53 1.31 -24.57
C VAL A 285 -11.12 1.35 -23.16
N PHE A 286 -11.83 2.42 -22.77
CA PHE A 286 -12.44 2.48 -21.44
C PHE A 286 -13.59 1.50 -21.26
N GLY A 287 -14.29 1.12 -22.34
CA GLY A 287 -15.28 0.06 -22.30
C GLY A 287 -14.70 -1.31 -21.91
N TYR A 288 -13.50 -1.64 -22.41
CA TYR A 288 -12.75 -2.83 -22.02
C TYR A 288 -12.17 -2.69 -20.60
N LEU A 289 -11.41 -1.62 -20.35
CA LEU A 289 -10.69 -1.42 -19.09
C LEU A 289 -11.63 -1.33 -17.89
N ASN A 290 -12.82 -0.72 -18.01
CA ASN A 290 -13.77 -0.66 -16.90
C ASN A 290 -14.29 -2.05 -16.48
N LYS A 291 -14.29 -3.04 -17.38
CA LYS A 291 -14.61 -4.44 -17.03
C LYS A 291 -13.41 -5.16 -16.40
N ALA A 292 -12.20 -4.88 -16.90
CA ALA A 292 -10.98 -5.56 -16.49
C ALA A 292 -10.38 -5.02 -15.19
N VAL A 293 -10.53 -3.73 -14.90
CA VAL A 293 -9.76 -3.04 -13.86
C VAL A 293 -10.00 -3.59 -12.46
N PHE A 294 -11.23 -4.01 -12.15
CA PHE A 294 -11.53 -4.55 -10.82
C PHE A 294 -10.93 -5.96 -10.63
N PRO A 295 -11.12 -6.95 -11.54
CA PRO A 295 -10.37 -8.20 -11.48
C PRO A 295 -8.85 -8.02 -11.44
N ILE A 296 -8.31 -7.10 -12.26
CA ILE A 296 -6.88 -6.79 -12.27
C ILE A 296 -6.43 -6.28 -10.89
N TYR A 297 -7.17 -5.35 -10.29
CA TYR A 297 -6.91 -4.88 -8.94
C TYR A 297 -7.00 -6.01 -7.89
N VAL A 298 -7.84 -7.02 -8.05
CA VAL A 298 -7.88 -8.15 -7.11
C VAL A 298 -6.55 -8.93 -7.12
N ILE A 299 -5.97 -9.16 -8.30
CA ILE A 299 -4.78 -10.01 -8.46
C ILE A 299 -3.44 -9.27 -8.47
N HIS A 300 -3.42 -7.94 -8.66
CA HIS A 300 -2.20 -7.21 -9.00
C HIS A 300 -1.06 -7.39 -8.00
N MET A 301 -1.32 -7.46 -6.70
CA MET A 301 -0.26 -7.63 -5.69
C MET A 301 0.50 -8.95 -5.86
N VAL A 302 -0.21 -10.06 -6.07
CA VAL A 302 0.43 -11.36 -6.32
C VAL A 302 1.24 -11.33 -7.61
N VAL A 303 0.68 -10.71 -8.66
CA VAL A 303 1.37 -10.55 -9.95
C VAL A 303 2.63 -9.69 -9.80
N GLN A 304 2.54 -8.57 -9.08
CA GLN A 304 3.65 -7.66 -8.86
C GLN A 304 4.78 -8.30 -8.07
N GLN A 305 4.47 -9.05 -7.00
CA GLN A 305 5.46 -9.82 -6.25
C GLN A 305 6.08 -10.92 -7.12
N GLY A 306 5.27 -11.65 -7.89
CA GLY A 306 5.77 -12.67 -8.81
C GLY A 306 6.69 -12.10 -9.89
N VAL A 307 6.38 -10.92 -10.42
CA VAL A 307 7.26 -10.21 -11.36
C VAL A 307 8.54 -9.76 -10.65
N ALA A 308 8.46 -9.22 -9.43
CA ALA A 308 9.62 -8.81 -8.63
C ALA A 308 10.61 -9.96 -8.42
N LEU A 309 10.11 -11.15 -8.06
CA LEU A 309 10.92 -12.37 -7.91
C LEU A 309 11.75 -12.69 -9.16
N VAL A 310 11.21 -12.39 -10.35
CA VAL A 310 11.88 -12.69 -11.61
C VAL A 310 12.86 -11.59 -12.00
N ILE A 311 12.47 -10.31 -11.88
CA ILE A 311 13.26 -9.21 -12.46
C ILE A 311 14.28 -8.60 -11.50
N PHE A 312 14.06 -8.66 -10.18
CA PHE A 312 15.00 -8.08 -9.21
C PHE A 312 16.38 -8.77 -9.24
N PRO A 313 16.47 -10.10 -9.39
CA PRO A 313 17.76 -10.78 -9.54
C PRO A 313 18.56 -10.38 -10.79
N TRP A 314 17.98 -9.67 -11.77
CA TRP A 314 18.68 -9.30 -13.00
C TRP A 314 19.74 -8.21 -12.81
N GLY A 315 19.77 -7.54 -11.65
CA GLY A 315 20.81 -6.54 -11.33
C GLY A 315 20.83 -5.32 -12.25
N LEU A 316 19.71 -4.99 -12.90
CA LEU A 316 19.61 -3.84 -13.81
C LEU A 316 19.56 -2.50 -13.06
N ALA A 317 19.83 -1.40 -13.77
CA ALA A 317 19.72 -0.06 -13.18
C ALA A 317 18.31 0.23 -12.62
N PRO A 318 18.14 0.94 -11.49
CA PRO A 318 16.87 1.02 -10.75
C PRO A 318 15.71 1.54 -11.59
N SER A 319 15.95 2.60 -12.37
CA SER A 319 14.94 3.17 -13.26
C SER A 319 14.51 2.19 -14.36
N VAL A 320 15.45 1.42 -14.92
CA VAL A 320 15.15 0.40 -15.94
C VAL A 320 14.33 -0.72 -15.33
N THR A 321 14.76 -1.24 -14.17
CA THR A 321 14.02 -2.28 -13.42
C THR A 321 12.61 -1.81 -13.11
N PHE A 322 12.42 -0.56 -12.66
CA PHE A 322 11.10 0.00 -12.36
C PHE A 322 10.18 0.02 -13.58
N PHE A 323 10.64 0.51 -14.73
CA PHE A 323 9.80 0.54 -15.94
C PHE A 323 9.47 -0.87 -16.45
N LEU A 324 10.41 -1.82 -16.34
CA LEU A 324 10.15 -3.23 -16.65
C LEU A 324 9.14 -3.85 -15.67
N HIS A 325 9.25 -3.54 -14.37
CA HIS A 325 8.31 -4.01 -13.35
C HIS A 325 6.89 -3.53 -13.65
N VAL A 326 6.73 -2.25 -14.00
CA VAL A 326 5.45 -1.67 -14.43
C VAL A 326 4.94 -2.38 -15.68
N ALA A 327 5.76 -2.48 -16.73
CA ALA A 327 5.36 -3.04 -18.02
C ALA A 327 4.93 -4.52 -17.88
N PHE A 328 5.75 -5.35 -17.25
CA PHE A 328 5.47 -6.77 -17.06
C PHE A 328 4.29 -7.01 -16.12
N SER A 329 4.17 -6.25 -15.02
CA SER A 329 3.02 -6.39 -14.12
C SER A 329 1.70 -6.09 -14.82
N LEU A 330 1.64 -4.98 -15.58
CA LEU A 330 0.43 -4.60 -16.31
C LEU A 330 0.11 -5.58 -17.45
N ALA A 331 1.13 -6.00 -18.22
CA ALA A 331 0.98 -6.97 -19.28
C ALA A 331 0.48 -8.31 -18.75
N LEU A 332 1.11 -8.85 -17.69
CA LEU A 332 0.73 -10.11 -17.09
C LEU A 332 -0.68 -10.06 -16.47
N CYS A 333 -1.04 -8.96 -15.79
CA CYS A 333 -2.42 -8.75 -15.33
C CYS A 333 -3.44 -8.78 -16.47
N CYS A 334 -3.13 -8.14 -17.60
CA CYS A 334 -4.02 -8.12 -18.77
C CYS A 334 -4.13 -9.51 -19.43
N LEU A 335 -3.02 -10.24 -19.55
CA LEU A 335 -3.00 -11.61 -20.07
C LEU A 335 -3.79 -12.56 -19.18
N LEU A 336 -3.59 -12.51 -17.86
CA LEU A 336 -4.35 -13.31 -16.90
C LEU A 336 -5.85 -12.98 -16.96
N TYR A 337 -6.20 -11.70 -17.09
CA TYR A 337 -7.59 -11.32 -17.28
C TYR A 337 -8.18 -11.91 -18.57
N GLU A 338 -7.51 -11.76 -19.71
CA GLU A 338 -8.04 -12.14 -21.03
C GLU A 338 -8.08 -13.67 -21.25
N PHE A 339 -7.04 -14.38 -20.81
CA PHE A 339 -6.88 -15.81 -21.07
C PHE A 339 -7.36 -16.71 -19.93
N VAL A 340 -7.42 -16.21 -18.69
CA VAL A 340 -7.85 -17.00 -17.53
C VAL A 340 -9.20 -16.51 -17.02
N ILE A 341 -9.26 -15.29 -16.46
CA ILE A 341 -10.44 -14.79 -15.74
C ILE A 341 -11.67 -14.72 -16.66
N ARG A 342 -11.49 -14.19 -17.88
CA ARG A 342 -12.58 -14.02 -18.84
C ARG A 342 -13.07 -15.34 -19.43
N ARG A 343 -12.26 -16.42 -19.39
CA ARG A 343 -12.62 -17.73 -19.97
C ARG A 343 -13.19 -18.69 -18.92
N ALA A 344 -12.75 -18.57 -17.68
CA ALA A 344 -13.23 -19.39 -16.57
C ALA A 344 -14.48 -18.77 -15.92
N ARG A 345 -15.68 -19.19 -16.37
CA ARG A 345 -16.96 -18.64 -15.87
C ARG A 345 -17.17 -18.78 -14.37
N TRP A 346 -16.60 -19.81 -13.74
CA TRP A 346 -16.68 -20.00 -12.28
C TRP A 346 -15.90 -18.92 -11.50
N LEU A 347 -14.93 -18.23 -12.13
CA LEU A 347 -14.23 -17.07 -11.53
C LEU A 347 -15.09 -15.81 -11.48
N TYR A 348 -16.19 -15.73 -12.24
CA TYR A 348 -16.92 -14.48 -12.38
C TYR A 348 -17.43 -13.92 -11.05
N PRO A 349 -18.07 -14.71 -10.17
CA PRO A 349 -18.52 -14.21 -8.86
C PRO A 349 -17.35 -13.69 -8.02
N VAL A 350 -16.27 -14.48 -7.91
CA VAL A 350 -15.09 -14.16 -7.09
C VAL A 350 -14.17 -13.10 -7.70
N MET A 351 -14.44 -12.67 -8.95
CA MET A 351 -13.74 -11.57 -9.62
C MET A 351 -14.64 -10.34 -9.83
N GLY A 352 -15.87 -10.35 -9.28
CA GLY A 352 -16.79 -9.22 -9.36
C GLY A 352 -17.31 -8.95 -10.77
N LEU A 353 -17.33 -9.98 -11.62
CA LEU A 353 -17.83 -9.95 -12.99
C LEU A 353 -19.28 -10.45 -13.05
N LYS A 354 -20.04 -9.94 -14.02
CA LYS A 354 -21.39 -10.43 -14.33
C LYS A 354 -21.34 -11.35 -15.54
N ALA A 355 -22.01 -12.50 -15.45
CA ALA A 355 -22.24 -13.34 -16.62
C ALA A 355 -23.07 -12.56 -17.65
N ALA A 356 -22.63 -12.56 -18.92
CA ALA A 356 -23.40 -11.93 -19.99
C ALA A 356 -24.69 -12.74 -20.21
N LYS A 357 -25.86 -12.07 -20.15
CA LYS A 357 -27.18 -12.71 -20.34
C LYS A 357 -27.30 -13.50 -21.66
N ALA A 358 -26.55 -13.14 -22.71
CA ALA A 358 -26.57 -13.84 -24.00
C ALA A 358 -26.05 -15.29 -23.94
N ALA A 359 -25.21 -15.64 -22.97
CA ALA A 359 -24.67 -17.00 -22.83
C ALA A 359 -25.65 -17.99 -22.18
N ILE A 360 -26.79 -17.51 -21.65
CA ILE A 360 -27.83 -18.33 -21.00
C ILE A 360 -28.74 -18.99 -22.06
N ALA A 361 -28.86 -18.39 -23.25
CA ALA A 361 -29.67 -18.95 -24.34
C ALA A 361 -28.96 -20.04 -25.14
N GLU A 362 -27.62 -19.99 -25.26
CA GLU A 362 -26.82 -21.00 -25.96
C GLU A 362 -26.49 -22.24 -25.10
N ALA A 363 -26.81 -22.21 -23.80
CA ALA A 363 -26.64 -23.35 -22.90
C ALA A 363 -27.87 -24.28 -22.84
N SER A 364 -28.68 -24.31 -23.90
CA SER A 364 -29.65 -25.39 -24.14
C SER A 364 -28.91 -26.63 -24.67
N PRO A 365 -29.08 -27.83 -24.10
CA PRO A 365 -28.21 -28.95 -24.37
C PRO A 365 -28.60 -29.66 -25.67
N SER A 366 -28.03 -29.23 -26.81
CA SER A 366 -28.05 -30.04 -28.03
C SER A 366 -26.69 -30.70 -28.28
N LYS A 367 -26.67 -31.98 -27.90
CA LYS A 367 -25.99 -33.14 -28.49
C LYS A 367 -24.64 -32.97 -29.23
N LYS A 368 -23.77 -33.93 -28.87
CA LYS A 368 -22.55 -34.42 -29.55
C LYS A 368 -21.27 -33.61 -29.29
N LEU A 369 -20.59 -33.95 -28.19
CA LEU A 369 -19.14 -34.22 -28.25
C LEU A 369 -18.77 -35.17 -27.09
N SER A 370 -18.07 -36.25 -27.44
CA SER A 370 -17.64 -37.42 -26.67
C SER A 370 -17.56 -37.30 -25.13
N ARG A 371 -18.17 -38.28 -24.46
CA ARG A 371 -18.25 -38.47 -23.01
C ARG A 371 -16.95 -39.01 -22.36
N LEU A 372 -15.84 -39.14 -23.08
CA LEU A 372 -14.61 -39.74 -22.55
C LEU A 372 -13.49 -38.72 -22.21
N GLY A 373 -13.58 -37.48 -22.72
CA GLY A 373 -12.56 -36.43 -22.46
C GLY A 373 -12.90 -35.44 -21.34
N ARG A 374 -14.13 -35.45 -20.82
CA ARG A 374 -14.58 -34.46 -19.82
C ARG A 374 -14.25 -34.83 -18.38
N GLY A 375 -14.06 -36.12 -18.06
CA GLY A 375 -13.65 -36.54 -16.72
C GLY A 375 -12.20 -36.17 -16.40
N LEU A 376 -11.29 -36.32 -17.37
CA LEU A 376 -9.86 -36.08 -17.14
C LEU A 376 -9.47 -34.60 -17.33
N THR A 377 -10.09 -33.88 -18.27
CA THR A 377 -9.77 -32.46 -18.51
C THR A 377 -10.38 -31.51 -17.45
N LEU A 378 -11.48 -31.90 -16.80
CA LEU A 378 -12.06 -31.13 -15.68
C LEU A 378 -11.48 -31.51 -14.31
N PHE A 379 -10.74 -32.62 -14.21
CA PHE A 379 -10.08 -33.05 -12.97
C PHE A 379 -8.59 -32.66 -12.94
N VAL A 380 -7.94 -32.55 -14.11
CA VAL A 380 -6.53 -32.12 -14.23
C VAL A 380 -6.36 -30.59 -14.24
N LEU A 381 -7.43 -29.82 -14.52
CA LEU A 381 -7.42 -28.34 -14.51
C LEU A 381 -8.36 -27.79 -13.44
N SER A 382 -8.20 -28.27 -12.20
CA SER A 382 -8.82 -27.60 -11.07
C SER A 382 -8.19 -26.20 -10.92
N PRO A 383 -8.97 -25.18 -10.56
CA PRO A 383 -8.44 -23.84 -10.29
C PRO A 383 -7.36 -23.78 -9.22
N LEU A 384 -7.42 -24.72 -8.28
CA LEU A 384 -6.41 -24.92 -7.25
C LEU A 384 -5.11 -25.38 -7.87
N VAL A 385 -5.16 -26.20 -8.93
CA VAL A 385 -3.99 -26.65 -9.70
C VAL A 385 -3.47 -25.54 -10.62
N VAL A 386 -4.27 -24.61 -11.14
CA VAL A 386 -3.74 -23.48 -11.92
C VAL A 386 -3.12 -22.41 -11.01
N VAL A 387 -3.70 -22.13 -9.85
CA VAL A 387 -3.10 -21.24 -8.83
C VAL A 387 -1.90 -21.90 -8.15
N ALA A 388 -1.98 -23.20 -7.86
CA ALA A 388 -0.84 -23.97 -7.38
C ALA A 388 0.20 -24.20 -8.48
N GLN A 389 -0.14 -24.34 -9.77
CA GLN A 389 0.84 -24.45 -10.86
C GLN A 389 1.41 -23.09 -11.24
N LEU A 390 0.69 -21.97 -11.14
CA LEU A 390 1.29 -20.64 -11.26
C LEU A 390 2.18 -20.35 -10.07
N GLY A 391 1.74 -20.66 -8.84
CA GLY A 391 2.56 -20.52 -7.63
C GLY A 391 3.75 -21.49 -7.60
N PHE A 392 3.60 -22.73 -8.09
CA PHE A 392 4.63 -23.78 -8.16
C PHE A 392 5.52 -23.62 -9.38
N LEU A 393 5.05 -23.13 -10.53
CA LEU A 393 5.89 -22.74 -11.67
C LEU A 393 6.60 -21.41 -11.40
N LEU A 394 6.03 -20.48 -10.62
CA LEU A 394 6.74 -19.29 -10.13
C LEU A 394 7.73 -19.65 -9.02
N ALA A 395 7.42 -20.63 -8.15
CA ALA A 395 8.34 -21.14 -7.14
C ALA A 395 9.41 -22.07 -7.72
N ILE A 396 9.13 -22.82 -8.80
CA ILE A 396 10.13 -23.58 -9.57
C ILE A 396 10.91 -22.64 -10.46
N ALA A 397 10.32 -21.60 -11.05
CA ALA A 397 11.10 -20.57 -11.74
C ALA A 397 11.99 -19.80 -10.76
N ALA A 398 11.51 -19.47 -9.56
CA ALA A 398 12.34 -18.89 -8.49
C ALA A 398 13.38 -19.90 -7.97
N GLY A 399 13.04 -21.18 -7.86
CA GLY A 399 13.92 -22.25 -7.36
C GLY A 399 14.92 -22.81 -8.38
N HIS A 400 14.65 -22.73 -9.68
CA HIS A 400 15.58 -23.11 -10.75
C HIS A 400 16.39 -21.92 -11.27
N PHE A 401 15.86 -20.69 -11.24
CA PHE A 401 16.60 -19.52 -11.74
C PHE A 401 17.57 -18.93 -10.70
N VAL A 402 17.29 -19.11 -9.40
CA VAL A 402 18.26 -18.80 -8.32
C VAL A 402 19.39 -19.83 -8.25
N GLY A 403 19.21 -21.02 -8.85
CA GLY A 403 20.21 -22.10 -8.83
C GLY A 403 21.35 -21.99 -9.84
N GLU A 404 21.29 -21.11 -10.86
CA GLU A 404 22.20 -21.23 -12.03
C GLU A 404 22.88 -19.93 -12.54
N MET A 405 22.97 -18.84 -11.78
CA MET A 405 23.81 -17.70 -12.19
C MET A 405 24.63 -17.08 -11.05
N ASN A 406 25.84 -17.62 -10.80
CA ASN A 406 27.13 -16.91 -10.78
C ASN A 406 28.24 -17.82 -10.20
N PRO A 407 29.28 -18.21 -10.95
CA PRO A 407 30.31 -19.13 -10.46
C PRO A 407 31.30 -18.52 -9.46
N ASN A 408 31.15 -17.26 -9.02
CA ASN A 408 32.07 -16.67 -8.05
C ASN A 408 31.34 -15.73 -7.06
N SER A 409 31.35 -16.13 -5.78
CA SER A 409 30.80 -15.54 -4.54
C SER A 409 29.27 -15.46 -4.42
N ASP A 410 28.71 -16.38 -3.63
CA ASP A 410 27.32 -16.36 -3.14
C ASP A 410 27.23 -15.51 -1.84
N PRO A 411 26.51 -14.37 -1.81
CA PRO A 411 26.31 -13.57 -0.61
C PRO A 411 25.38 -14.22 0.42
N SER A 412 24.68 -15.31 0.06
CA SER A 412 23.72 -15.99 0.93
C SER A 412 24.39 -16.93 1.95
N ASP A 413 25.63 -17.36 1.72
CA ASP A 413 26.39 -18.30 2.57
C ASP A 413 27.57 -17.60 3.30
N SER A 414 27.25 -16.63 4.16
CA SER A 414 28.24 -15.91 4.96
C SER A 414 27.87 -15.88 6.44
N LEU A 415 28.86 -15.67 7.31
CA LEU A 415 28.64 -15.49 8.75
C LEU A 415 27.62 -14.37 9.04
N TRP A 416 27.72 -13.26 8.31
CA TRP A 416 26.84 -12.10 8.46
C TRP A 416 25.41 -12.36 7.99
N SER A 417 25.21 -13.08 6.87
CA SER A 417 23.88 -13.44 6.38
C SER A 417 23.20 -14.46 7.29
N ALA A 418 23.95 -15.45 7.79
CA ALA A 418 23.44 -16.42 8.77
C ALA A 418 23.02 -15.75 10.08
N ALA A 419 23.85 -14.83 10.59
CA ALA A 419 23.55 -14.05 11.79
C ALA A 419 22.32 -13.13 11.61
N LYS A 420 22.26 -12.42 10.47
CA LYS A 420 21.14 -11.54 10.10
C LYS A 420 19.82 -12.30 10.02
N ASN A 421 19.81 -13.48 9.41
CA ASN A 421 18.58 -14.24 9.12
C ASN A 421 18.17 -15.21 10.24
N ASN A 422 18.90 -15.23 11.35
CA ASN A 422 18.69 -16.16 12.46
C ASN A 422 18.86 -17.64 12.06
N ASP A 423 19.74 -17.93 11.09
CA ASP A 423 20.01 -19.28 10.62
C ASP A 423 21.09 -19.95 11.49
N VAL A 424 20.67 -20.43 12.65
CA VAL A 424 21.56 -21.04 13.66
C VAL A 424 22.33 -22.25 13.10
N ARG A 425 21.74 -22.99 12.16
CA ARG A 425 22.38 -24.18 11.58
C ARG A 425 23.56 -23.81 10.70
N ASN A 426 23.41 -22.82 9.83
CA ASN A 426 24.52 -22.34 9.02
C ASN A 426 25.50 -21.52 9.87
N LEU A 427 25.00 -20.75 10.84
CA LEU A 427 25.83 -20.03 11.78
C LEU A 427 26.79 -20.98 12.52
N ALA A 428 26.29 -22.09 13.08
CA ALA A 428 27.11 -23.10 13.76
C ALA A 428 28.27 -23.60 12.90
N LYS A 429 28.06 -23.84 11.59
CA LYS A 429 29.14 -24.27 10.67
C LYS A 429 30.26 -23.23 10.53
N PHE A 430 29.93 -21.95 10.65
CA PHE A 430 30.93 -20.88 10.63
C PHE A 430 31.63 -20.77 11.99
N LEU A 431 30.90 -20.94 13.09
CA LEU A 431 31.42 -20.88 14.46
C LEU A 431 32.33 -22.07 14.83
N GLU A 432 32.14 -23.25 14.23
CA GLU A 432 32.98 -24.43 14.43
C GLU A 432 34.41 -24.29 13.87
N LYS A 433 34.67 -23.30 13.00
CA LYS A 433 36.00 -23.05 12.47
C LYS A 433 36.85 -22.33 13.52
N GLU A 434 38.01 -22.88 13.89
CA GLU A 434 38.94 -22.35 14.94
C GLU A 434 39.35 -20.86 14.80
N LYS A 435 39.01 -20.19 13.70
CA LYS A 435 39.25 -18.76 13.44
C LYS A 435 38.06 -18.09 12.76
N ALA A 436 36.84 -18.35 13.24
CA ALA A 436 35.66 -17.64 12.77
C ALA A 436 35.86 -16.11 12.96
N PRO A 437 35.65 -15.28 11.92
CA PRO A 437 35.90 -13.85 12.02
C PRO A 437 34.70 -13.13 12.69
N LEU A 438 34.44 -13.44 13.95
CA LEU A 438 33.24 -13.01 14.69
C LEU A 438 33.10 -11.48 14.74
N ASP A 439 34.23 -10.79 14.90
CA ASP A 439 34.29 -9.33 15.05
C ASP A 439 34.65 -8.62 13.74
N GLN A 440 34.81 -9.37 12.64
CA GLN A 440 35.07 -8.76 11.34
C GLN A 440 33.80 -8.03 10.86
N LEU A 441 34.02 -6.82 10.36
CA LEU A 441 32.95 -6.02 9.79
C LEU A 441 32.68 -6.46 8.35
N GLU A 442 31.41 -6.58 8.01
CA GLU A 442 30.98 -6.83 6.63
C GLU A 442 31.50 -5.68 5.73
N PRO A 443 32.17 -5.96 4.60
CA PRO A 443 32.87 -4.91 3.84
C PRO A 443 32.00 -3.78 3.29
N SER A 444 30.73 -4.07 2.97
CA SER A 444 29.82 -3.12 2.35
C SER A 444 29.07 -2.25 3.36
N ILE A 445 28.68 -2.79 4.52
CA ILE A 445 27.86 -2.12 5.54
C ILE A 445 28.60 -1.85 6.86
N LYS A 446 29.85 -2.33 6.97
CA LYS A 446 30.73 -2.15 8.13
C LYS A 446 30.11 -2.55 9.48
N LEU A 447 29.24 -3.54 9.50
CA LEU A 447 28.64 -4.11 10.71
C LEU A 447 29.19 -5.53 10.97
N SER A 448 29.34 -5.91 12.24
CA SER A 448 29.70 -7.28 12.61
C SER A 448 28.49 -8.21 12.51
N ALA A 449 28.73 -9.51 12.62
CA ALA A 449 27.66 -10.50 12.68
C ALA A 449 26.71 -10.23 13.88
N LEU A 450 27.27 -9.84 15.03
CA LEU A 450 26.50 -9.52 16.23
C LEU A 450 25.67 -8.24 16.06
N HIS A 451 26.21 -7.20 15.40
CA HIS A 451 25.44 -5.99 15.06
C HIS A 451 24.23 -6.33 14.20
N LEU A 452 24.42 -7.16 13.17
CA LEU A 452 23.35 -7.56 12.25
C LEU A 452 22.29 -8.43 12.90
N ALA A 453 22.69 -9.40 13.72
CA ALA A 453 21.75 -10.24 14.47
C ALA A 453 20.95 -9.39 15.46
N ALA A 454 21.62 -8.47 16.18
CA ALA A 454 20.96 -7.60 17.14
C ALA A 454 19.98 -6.62 16.49
N LEU A 455 20.33 -6.11 15.31
CA LEU A 455 19.50 -5.19 14.54
C LEU A 455 18.23 -5.84 13.97
N ASN A 456 18.28 -7.13 13.61
CA ASN A 456 17.15 -7.86 13.01
C ASN A 456 16.32 -8.62 14.05
N GLY A 457 16.70 -8.60 15.33
CA GLY A 457 16.00 -9.32 16.38
C GLY A 457 16.24 -10.83 16.33
N SER A 458 17.40 -11.26 15.80
CA SER A 458 17.76 -12.68 15.63
C SER A 458 18.26 -13.27 16.95
N THR A 459 17.34 -13.53 17.87
CA THR A 459 17.59 -13.93 19.27
C THR A 459 18.57 -15.11 19.38
N GLU A 460 18.32 -16.21 18.67
CA GLU A 460 19.12 -17.43 18.75
C GLU A 460 20.51 -17.25 18.13
N ALA A 461 20.63 -16.46 17.06
CA ALA A 461 21.92 -16.09 16.49
C ALA A 461 22.74 -15.19 17.44
N VAL A 462 22.09 -14.27 18.16
CA VAL A 462 22.75 -13.43 19.18
C VAL A 462 23.28 -14.30 20.31
N GLU A 463 22.48 -15.25 20.81
CA GLU A 463 22.94 -16.18 21.86
C GLU A 463 24.14 -17.00 21.39
N ALA A 464 24.07 -17.62 20.21
CA ALA A 464 25.17 -18.41 19.65
C ALA A 464 26.45 -17.61 19.39
N LEU A 465 26.34 -16.35 18.94
CA LEU A 465 27.49 -15.47 18.73
C LEU A 465 28.15 -15.05 20.05
N ILE A 466 27.36 -14.75 21.08
CA ILE A 466 27.88 -14.43 22.42
C ILE A 466 28.58 -15.65 23.02
N GLU A 467 27.98 -16.85 22.90
CA GLU A 467 28.59 -18.10 23.37
C GLU A 467 29.89 -18.45 22.65
N ALA A 468 29.98 -18.11 21.35
CA ALA A 468 31.21 -18.27 20.56
C ALA A 468 32.28 -17.21 20.87
N GLY A 469 32.01 -16.24 21.74
CA GLY A 469 32.97 -15.23 22.19
C GLY A 469 33.06 -13.98 21.31
N ALA A 470 32.00 -13.63 20.56
CA ALA A 470 31.94 -12.36 19.85
C ALA A 470 32.06 -11.17 20.82
N GLU A 471 32.78 -10.12 20.42
CA GLU A 471 32.97 -8.91 21.22
C GLU A 471 31.64 -8.14 21.34
N VAL A 472 31.01 -8.26 22.51
CA VAL A 472 29.66 -7.73 22.78
C VAL A 472 29.61 -6.21 22.72
N ASN A 473 30.71 -5.54 23.07
CA ASN A 473 30.81 -4.08 23.08
C ASN A 473 31.54 -3.53 21.86
N LEU A 474 31.66 -4.33 20.78
CA LEU A 474 32.27 -3.88 19.54
C LEU A 474 31.53 -2.62 19.05
N ARG A 475 32.31 -1.63 18.63
CA ARG A 475 31.78 -0.34 18.20
C ARG A 475 31.90 -0.20 16.69
N THR A 476 30.82 0.25 16.07
CA THR A 476 30.77 0.70 14.67
C THR A 476 31.52 2.03 14.49
N GLU A 477 31.63 2.52 13.25
CA GLU A 477 32.28 3.82 12.96
C GLU A 477 31.60 5.00 13.68
N ASP A 478 30.28 4.93 13.92
CA ASP A 478 29.52 5.92 14.67
C ASP A 478 29.52 5.67 16.19
N GLN A 479 30.34 4.74 16.69
CA GLN A 479 30.42 4.34 18.10
C GLN A 479 29.13 3.67 18.63
N SER A 480 28.29 3.13 17.76
CA SER A 480 27.12 2.33 18.12
C SER A 480 27.53 0.88 18.42
N THR A 481 26.78 0.21 19.30
CA THR A 481 27.01 -1.18 19.72
C THR A 481 25.84 -2.08 19.30
N ALA A 482 25.99 -3.39 19.42
CA ALA A 482 24.88 -4.34 19.22
C ALA A 482 23.67 -4.00 20.11
N LEU A 483 23.91 -3.57 21.36
CA LEU A 483 22.85 -3.14 22.27
C LEU A 483 22.17 -1.86 21.79
N SER A 484 22.92 -0.91 21.23
CA SER A 484 22.38 0.30 20.60
C SER A 484 21.41 -0.05 19.47
N HIS A 485 21.77 -1.00 18.60
CA HIS A 485 20.93 -1.45 17.48
C HIS A 485 19.68 -2.23 17.93
N ALA A 486 19.81 -3.13 18.90
CA ALA A 486 18.67 -3.88 19.45
C ALA A 486 17.66 -2.96 20.15
N ALA A 487 18.14 -2.00 20.93
CA ALA A 487 17.29 -1.02 21.61
C ALA A 487 16.62 -0.08 20.60
N LEU A 488 17.34 0.38 19.57
CA LEU A 488 16.82 1.22 18.49
C LEU A 488 15.58 0.60 17.83
N MET A 489 15.64 -0.71 17.57
CA MET A 489 14.60 -1.49 16.92
C MET A 489 13.56 -2.08 17.89
N GLY A 490 13.77 -1.93 19.20
CA GLY A 490 12.84 -2.40 20.23
C GLY A 490 12.88 -3.91 20.49
N HIS A 491 13.98 -4.60 20.16
CA HIS A 491 14.13 -6.04 20.38
C HIS A 491 14.53 -6.35 21.83
N SER A 492 13.56 -6.30 22.74
CA SER A 492 13.79 -6.42 24.19
C SER A 492 14.42 -7.74 24.62
N GLU A 493 14.11 -8.85 23.94
CA GLU A 493 14.69 -10.16 24.21
C GLU A 493 16.19 -10.20 23.86
N VAL A 494 16.56 -9.64 22.71
CA VAL A 494 17.96 -9.45 22.31
C VAL A 494 18.69 -8.51 23.28
N VAL A 495 18.06 -7.43 23.73
CA VAL A 495 18.65 -6.55 24.76
C VAL A 495 18.95 -7.33 26.04
N ALA A 496 18.04 -8.19 26.49
CA ALA A 496 18.27 -9.03 27.66
C ALA A 496 19.45 -10.01 27.46
N LEU A 497 19.57 -10.63 26.28
CA LEU A 497 20.70 -11.50 25.94
C LEU A 497 22.04 -10.76 25.90
N LEU A 498 22.07 -9.57 25.29
CA LEU A 498 23.29 -8.75 25.24
C LEU A 498 23.72 -8.30 26.65
N LEU A 499 22.78 -7.94 27.53
CA LEU A 499 23.08 -7.63 28.94
C LEU A 499 23.62 -8.85 29.70
N LYS A 500 23.10 -10.05 29.42
CA LYS A 500 23.64 -11.32 29.95
C LYS A 500 25.07 -11.55 29.45
N GLY A 501 25.37 -11.14 28.21
CA GLY A 501 26.71 -11.09 27.61
C GLY A 501 27.59 -9.92 28.07
N GLN A 502 27.24 -9.23 29.17
CA GLN A 502 28.00 -8.09 29.73
C GLN A 502 28.09 -6.86 28.79
N ALA A 503 27.08 -6.62 27.97
CA ALA A 503 26.98 -5.39 27.21
C ALA A 503 26.94 -4.15 28.11
N GLU A 504 27.62 -3.08 27.68
CA GLU A 504 27.51 -1.76 28.28
C GLU A 504 26.04 -1.32 28.27
N VAL A 505 25.53 -0.91 29.43
CA VAL A 505 24.11 -0.58 29.62
C VAL A 505 23.72 0.75 28.97
N ASN A 506 24.67 1.67 28.85
CA ASN A 506 24.42 3.02 28.34
C ASN A 506 25.54 3.52 27.40
N PRO A 507 25.82 2.79 26.30
CA PRO A 507 26.83 3.20 25.33
C PRO A 507 26.35 4.47 24.63
N VAL A 508 27.23 5.45 24.53
CA VAL A 508 26.96 6.69 23.79
C VAL A 508 27.68 6.66 22.46
N ASN A 509 26.93 6.97 21.40
CA ASN A 509 27.51 7.08 20.06
C ASN A 509 28.25 8.43 19.90
N VAL A 510 28.84 8.69 18.73
CA VAL A 510 29.58 9.95 18.44
C VAL A 510 28.73 11.22 18.61
N TYR A 511 27.41 11.10 18.64
CA TYR A 511 26.45 12.18 18.86
C TYR A 511 25.99 12.30 20.32
N GLN A 512 26.67 11.63 21.25
CA GLN A 512 26.29 11.54 22.67
C GLN A 512 24.87 10.96 22.89
N SER A 513 24.33 10.25 21.90
CA SER A 513 23.01 9.62 22.00
C SER A 513 23.11 8.24 22.64
N THR A 514 22.22 7.96 23.58
CA THR A 514 22.06 6.65 24.21
C THR A 514 21.23 5.71 23.34
N PRO A 515 21.22 4.39 23.61
CA PRO A 515 20.39 3.42 22.87
C PRO A 515 18.89 3.77 22.89
N LEU A 516 18.45 4.51 23.91
CA LEU A 516 17.05 4.89 24.10
C LEU A 516 16.68 6.24 23.46
N ASP A 517 17.63 7.11 23.16
CA ASP A 517 17.34 8.47 22.69
C ASP A 517 16.74 8.51 21.26
N ASN A 518 17.06 7.51 20.44
CA ASN A 518 16.68 7.47 19.01
C ASN A 518 15.78 6.30 18.63
N THR A 519 15.20 5.57 19.59
CA THR A 519 14.41 4.36 19.32
C THR A 519 13.18 4.62 18.44
N TYR A 520 12.97 3.77 17.45
CA TYR A 520 11.77 3.78 16.60
C TYR A 520 10.60 2.97 17.20
N ALA A 521 10.84 2.30 18.33
CA ALA A 521 9.85 1.46 18.99
C ALA A 521 8.71 2.28 19.66
N PRO A 522 7.49 1.73 19.74
CA PRO A 522 6.40 2.24 20.58
C PRO A 522 6.81 2.49 22.03
N TRP A 523 6.17 3.46 22.69
CA TRP A 523 6.51 3.89 24.05
C TRP A 523 6.47 2.75 25.08
N GLU A 524 5.57 1.77 24.92
CA GLU A 524 5.48 0.60 25.79
C GLU A 524 6.76 -0.27 25.74
N ILE A 525 7.33 -0.42 24.54
CA ILE A 525 8.58 -1.17 24.33
C ILE A 525 9.76 -0.37 24.88
N VAL A 526 9.77 0.95 24.70
CA VAL A 526 10.80 1.83 25.29
C VAL A 526 10.78 1.77 26.81
N LEU A 527 9.60 1.77 27.44
CA LEU A 527 9.46 1.56 28.88
C LEU A 527 10.02 0.20 29.30
N HIS A 528 9.70 -0.86 28.57
CA HIS A 528 10.19 -2.19 28.87
C HIS A 528 11.72 -2.29 28.76
N VAL A 529 12.31 -1.82 27.65
CA VAL A 529 13.76 -1.78 27.43
C VAL A 529 14.45 -0.86 28.45
N SER A 530 13.85 0.29 28.80
CA SER A 530 14.40 1.18 29.84
C SER A 530 14.42 0.51 31.22
N GLY A 531 13.43 -0.32 31.52
CA GLY A 531 13.39 -1.14 32.73
C GLY A 531 14.53 -2.16 32.76
N LEU A 532 14.79 -2.84 31.64
CA LEU A 532 15.92 -3.77 31.51
C LEU A 532 17.27 -3.08 31.69
N LEU A 533 17.42 -1.88 31.13
CA LEU A 533 18.62 -1.05 31.25
C LEU A 533 18.70 -0.29 32.59
N LYS A 534 17.68 -0.38 33.46
CA LYS A 534 17.56 0.40 34.70
C LYS A 534 17.70 1.93 34.50
N LEU A 535 17.31 2.42 33.32
CA LEU A 535 17.38 3.83 32.95
C LEU A 535 16.03 4.51 33.20
N LYS A 536 16.05 5.71 33.79
CA LYS A 536 14.85 6.54 33.93
C LYS A 536 14.64 7.34 32.64
N VAL A 537 13.64 6.95 31.85
CA VAL A 537 13.27 7.69 30.62
C VAL A 537 12.08 8.60 30.91
N GLN A 538 12.23 9.89 30.62
CA GLN A 538 11.14 10.85 30.68
C GLN A 538 10.48 10.93 29.30
N ARG A 539 9.18 10.63 29.24
CA ARG A 539 8.41 10.60 27.98
C ARG A 539 8.56 11.88 27.17
N GLU A 540 8.37 13.02 27.82
CA GLU A 540 8.47 14.34 27.19
C GLU A 540 9.88 14.62 26.64
N LYS A 541 10.94 14.23 27.37
CA LYS A 541 12.34 14.41 26.93
C LYS A 541 12.68 13.50 25.76
N TRP A 542 12.19 12.26 25.77
CA TRP A 542 12.38 11.28 24.71
C TRP A 542 11.62 11.67 23.43
N GLU A 543 10.36 12.12 23.55
CA GLU A 543 9.59 12.66 22.43
C GLU A 543 10.27 13.92 21.86
N LYS A 544 10.72 14.84 22.72
CA LYS A 544 11.44 16.06 22.31
C LYS A 544 12.81 15.77 21.68
N GLY A 545 13.53 14.76 22.17
CA GLY A 545 14.82 14.32 21.63
C GLY A 545 14.69 13.77 20.21
N ARG A 546 13.69 12.92 19.96
CA ARG A 546 13.37 12.44 18.61
C ARG A 546 13.01 13.58 17.65
N VAL A 547 12.29 14.58 18.15
CA VAL A 547 11.96 15.79 17.37
C VAL A 547 13.22 16.60 17.05
N GLU A 548 14.09 16.86 18.02
CA GLU A 548 15.30 17.67 17.82
C GLU A 548 16.39 16.93 17.01
N ALA A 549 16.53 15.61 17.17
CA ALA A 549 17.41 14.77 16.36
C ALA A 549 16.97 14.74 14.90
N ARG A 550 15.65 14.63 14.65
CA ARG A 550 15.06 14.75 13.31
C ARG A 550 15.37 16.12 12.71
N LYS A 551 15.27 17.19 13.49
CA LYS A 551 15.57 18.57 13.08
C LYS A 551 17.07 18.81 12.78
N LEU A 552 17.98 18.25 13.58
CA LEU A 552 19.44 18.31 13.35
C LEU A 552 19.88 17.54 12.11
N LEU A 553 19.27 16.37 11.85
CA LEU A 553 19.50 15.59 10.64
C LEU A 553 19.00 16.30 9.38
N LEU A 554 17.93 17.11 9.49
CA LEU A 554 17.41 17.95 8.41
C LEU A 554 18.26 19.21 8.18
N GLN A 555 18.82 19.81 9.23
CA GLN A 555 19.64 21.05 9.12
C GLN A 555 21.05 20.83 8.56
N LYS A 556 21.71 19.70 8.85
CA LYS A 556 23.12 19.48 8.45
C LYS A 556 23.31 18.91 7.04
N GLY A 557 22.26 18.79 6.22
CA GLY A 557 22.38 18.37 4.82
C GLY A 557 23.15 17.06 4.64
N GLY A 558 22.90 16.06 5.49
CA GLY A 558 23.70 14.84 5.62
C GLY A 558 23.78 13.98 4.36
N LYS A 559 24.69 14.33 3.45
CA LYS A 559 25.34 13.44 2.50
C LYS A 559 26.46 12.67 3.22
N HIS A 560 26.11 11.57 3.88
CA HIS A 560 26.93 10.35 3.86
C HIS A 560 26.25 9.23 4.66
N ARG A 561 26.11 8.10 3.95
CA ARG A 561 26.10 6.72 4.45
C ARG A 561 25.07 6.42 5.56
N ARG A 562 23.89 5.97 5.14
CA ARG A 562 22.98 5.18 6.00
C ARG A 562 22.93 3.77 5.46
N GLU A 563 23.97 3.03 5.82
CA GLU A 563 23.87 1.58 6.01
C GLU A 563 23.03 1.39 7.28
N LEU A 564 21.80 0.91 7.06
CA LEU A 564 20.85 0.19 7.93
C LEU A 564 20.55 0.65 9.37
N PRO A 565 19.29 0.51 9.82
CA PRO A 565 18.00 0.42 9.11
C PRO A 565 17.01 1.54 9.50
#